data_AF-V6TN45-F1
#
_entry.id   AF-V6TN45-F1
#
_cell.length_a   1.000
_cell.length_b   1.000
_cell.length_c   1.000
_cell.angle_alpha   90.00
_cell.angle_beta   90.00
_cell.angle_gamma   90.00
#
_symmetry.space_group_name_H-M   'P 1'
#
loop_
_entity.id
_entity.type
_entity.pdbx_description
1 polymer ?
#
loop_
_entity_poly.entity_id
_entity_poly.type
_entity_poly.pdbx_seq_one_letter_code
_entity_poly.pdbx_strand_id
1 'polypeptide(L)'
;MLAICFAVGALAIACNGDAATNCADGKCETISGAEICTRCQTGKVPINGQCIVAADAQSKCTDSAGTGVSNQTCAKSAGKTFMYKGGCYDFEQVPGNKICSDQASSGTDGVCTTCIKDNGFFRNPSAAVDKESCIACSDTAGADYNLGAANCKTCDPPGSAGSDGAPQTATCTACEDGYFVDSSANPKKCTACTAHCNKCSAAGDDQCTECVEGYFVGAASSSPGACVSCGDASGETWKGVDGCLKCTKSNSESTPATCTECQAERYLKEGPPISCVTAATCNTGYFPNDNAGGKKKCLPCSDNNNGGIADCQECSKSEETVTCSACNNGKKPNTTGTACVACSIENCANCNEENVCEVCTNSKKLSPLKDACLTDCPAGTYETGSTNKVCTPCHVSCAECNNSAESTSCTAYYYSEHVLSKGDGSTIGTCIPECTGRCYAAGPLACGAAQNLTSKLAQFLAMSGGEGGSRSEYWELFFPVFRGMMSGRCWGLRWCSHCCRVCVAVPLRVVLCSAGGW
;
A
#
# COMPACT_ATOMS: atom_id res chain seq x y z
N MET A 1 -22.95 32.06 27.55
CA MET A 1 -22.23 30.78 27.56
C MET A 1 -23.19 29.69 28.00
N LEU A 2 -23.51 28.74 27.11
CA LEU A 2 -24.24 27.52 27.47
C LEU A 2 -23.20 26.47 27.89
N ALA A 3 -23.19 26.10 29.16
CA ALA A 3 -22.36 25.02 29.65
C ALA A 3 -23.00 23.69 29.23
N ILE A 4 -22.48 23.08 28.16
CA ILE A 4 -22.85 21.72 27.78
C ILE A 4 -22.09 20.77 28.71
N CYS A 5 -22.70 20.44 29.85
CA CYS A 5 -22.23 19.34 30.68
C CYS A 5 -22.47 18.03 29.93
N PHE A 6 -21.45 17.53 29.22
CA PHE A 6 -21.42 16.14 28.80
C PHE A 6 -21.35 15.26 30.05
N ALA A 7 -22.50 14.74 30.45
CA ALA A 7 -22.55 13.63 31.38
C ALA A 7 -21.93 12.42 30.70
N VAL A 8 -20.66 12.14 31.00
CA VAL A 8 -20.01 10.88 30.65
C VAL A 8 -20.65 9.79 31.51
N GLY A 9 -21.81 9.31 31.08
CA GLY A 9 -22.40 8.10 31.62
C GLY A 9 -21.41 6.98 31.38
N ALA A 10 -20.94 6.34 32.46
CA ALA A 10 -20.06 5.19 32.37
C ALA A 10 -20.75 4.14 31.48
N LEU A 11 -20.20 3.93 30.28
CA LEU A 11 -20.60 2.83 29.42
C LEU A 11 -20.33 1.56 30.22
N ALA A 12 -21.40 0.86 30.61
CA ALA A 12 -21.31 -0.43 31.24
C ALA A 12 -20.60 -1.37 30.27
N ILE A 13 -19.32 -1.64 30.52
CA ILE A 13 -18.53 -2.56 29.71
C ILE A 13 -19.19 -3.92 29.85
N ALA A 14 -19.65 -4.48 28.73
CA ALA A 14 -20.07 -5.86 28.69
C ALA A 14 -18.81 -6.71 28.85
N CYS A 15 -18.72 -7.50 29.93
CA CYS A 15 -17.67 -8.49 30.10
C CYS A 15 -17.53 -9.33 28.82
N ASN A 16 -16.31 -9.71 28.47
CA ASN A 16 -16.05 -10.77 27.51
C ASN A 16 -15.55 -12.05 28.21
N GLY A 17 -15.45 -13.15 27.47
CA GLY A 17 -14.93 -14.43 27.97
C GLY A 17 -15.66 -14.99 29.21
N ASP A 18 -14.93 -15.73 30.04
CA ASP A 18 -15.50 -16.48 31.17
C ASP A 18 -16.16 -15.58 32.23
N ALA A 19 -15.60 -14.39 32.47
CA ALA A 19 -16.12 -13.42 33.45
C ALA A 19 -17.54 -12.93 33.10
N ALA A 20 -17.93 -12.96 31.83
CA ALA A 20 -19.28 -12.60 31.39
C ALA A 20 -20.35 -13.60 31.83
N THR A 21 -19.97 -14.87 32.03
CA THR A 21 -20.94 -15.96 32.14
C THR A 21 -21.65 -15.92 33.50
N ASN A 22 -22.92 -15.51 33.49
CA ASN A 22 -23.75 -15.28 34.68
C ASN A 22 -23.33 -14.08 35.55
N CYS A 23 -22.57 -13.13 35.00
CA CYS A 23 -22.44 -11.83 35.65
C CYS A 23 -23.76 -11.06 35.59
N ALA A 24 -23.99 -10.13 36.52
CA ALA A 24 -25.11 -9.20 36.45
C ALA A 24 -24.76 -8.01 35.53
N ASP A 25 -25.76 -7.47 34.84
CA ASP A 25 -25.57 -6.34 33.91
C ASP A 25 -24.89 -5.14 34.60
N GLY A 26 -23.83 -4.62 33.97
CA GLY A 26 -23.05 -3.50 34.51
C GLY A 26 -22.30 -3.80 35.82
N LYS A 27 -21.91 -5.07 36.02
CA LYS A 27 -21.08 -5.52 37.17
C LYS A 27 -19.76 -6.16 36.72
N CYS A 28 -19.21 -5.61 35.64
CA CYS A 28 -17.94 -5.98 35.02
C CYS A 28 -16.91 -4.87 35.27
N GLU A 29 -15.71 -5.24 35.71
CA GLU A 29 -14.57 -4.34 35.91
C GLU A 29 -13.30 -4.98 35.32
N THR A 30 -12.32 -4.18 34.91
CA THR A 30 -11.03 -4.68 34.38
C THR A 30 -9.91 -4.39 35.37
N ILE A 31 -9.15 -5.42 35.77
CA ILE A 31 -8.04 -5.32 36.71
C ILE A 31 -6.78 -5.91 36.11
N SER A 32 -5.75 -5.08 35.97
CA SER A 32 -4.44 -5.48 35.42
C SER A 32 -4.54 -6.25 34.08
N GLY A 33 -5.56 -5.92 33.27
CA GLY A 33 -5.85 -6.58 31.98
C GLY A 33 -6.78 -7.79 32.04
N ALA A 34 -7.21 -8.25 33.22
CA ALA A 34 -8.21 -9.30 33.38
C ALA A 34 -9.60 -8.70 33.63
N GLU A 35 -10.63 -9.18 32.94
CA GLU A 35 -12.02 -8.84 33.25
C GLU A 35 -12.52 -9.67 34.45
N ILE A 36 -13.24 -9.01 35.35
CA ILE A 36 -13.81 -9.61 36.55
C ILE A 36 -15.28 -9.24 36.69
N CYS A 37 -16.08 -10.16 37.21
CA CYS A 37 -17.42 -9.89 37.67
C CYS A 37 -17.41 -9.51 39.16
N THR A 38 -17.98 -8.35 39.52
CA THR A 38 -18.11 -7.87 40.91
C THR A 38 -19.46 -8.21 41.54
N ARG A 39 -20.43 -8.70 40.75
CA ARG A 39 -21.68 -9.27 41.26
C ARG A 39 -22.31 -10.24 40.27
N CYS A 40 -22.46 -11.49 40.69
CA CYS A 40 -23.08 -12.57 39.93
C CYS A 40 -24.61 -12.55 40.01
N GLN A 41 -25.24 -13.34 39.13
CA GLN A 41 -26.65 -13.70 39.23
C GLN A 41 -26.94 -14.57 40.47
N THR A 42 -28.23 -14.63 40.86
CA THR A 42 -28.70 -15.40 42.03
C THR A 42 -28.24 -16.86 42.02
N GLY A 43 -27.79 -17.36 43.18
CA GLY A 43 -27.25 -18.71 43.37
C GLY A 43 -25.76 -18.86 43.09
N LYS A 44 -25.08 -17.78 42.69
CA LYS A 44 -23.65 -17.75 42.32
C LYS A 44 -22.90 -16.65 43.08
N VAL A 45 -21.58 -16.79 43.19
CA VAL A 45 -20.67 -15.82 43.83
C VAL A 45 -19.39 -15.64 43.00
N PRO A 46 -18.70 -14.49 43.06
CA PRO A 46 -17.48 -14.28 42.30
C PRO A 46 -16.28 -14.94 42.99
N ILE A 47 -15.61 -15.85 42.27
CA ILE A 47 -14.34 -16.48 42.65
C ILE A 47 -13.35 -16.21 41.51
N ASN A 48 -12.21 -15.55 41.80
CA ASN A 48 -11.27 -15.03 40.77
C ASN A 48 -11.94 -14.18 39.68
N GLY A 49 -13.03 -13.47 40.02
CA GLY A 49 -13.83 -12.70 39.07
C GLY A 49 -14.78 -13.52 38.19
N GLN A 50 -14.85 -14.85 38.34
CA GLN A 50 -15.78 -15.73 37.63
C GLN A 50 -16.97 -16.13 38.51
N CYS A 51 -18.15 -16.28 37.92
CA CYS A 51 -19.38 -16.60 38.67
C CYS A 51 -19.59 -18.11 38.86
N ILE A 52 -19.20 -18.61 40.04
CA ILE A 52 -19.30 -20.02 40.43
C ILE A 52 -20.54 -20.23 41.31
N VAL A 53 -21.14 -21.43 41.25
CA VAL A 53 -22.28 -21.82 42.11
C VAL A 53 -21.89 -21.70 43.59
N ALA A 54 -22.72 -21.05 44.39
CA ALA A 54 -22.37 -20.67 45.76
C ALA A 54 -22.13 -21.86 46.70
N ALA A 55 -22.81 -22.99 46.48
CA ALA A 55 -22.59 -24.22 47.24
C ALA A 55 -21.21 -24.83 46.99
N ASP A 56 -20.75 -24.83 45.73
CA ASP A 56 -19.45 -25.38 45.33
C ASP A 56 -18.28 -24.48 45.80
N ALA A 57 -18.56 -23.20 46.00
CA ALA A 57 -17.60 -22.19 46.42
C ALA A 57 -17.37 -22.10 47.95
N GLN A 58 -18.07 -22.89 48.77
CA GLN A 58 -18.13 -22.67 50.23
C GLN A 58 -16.77 -22.73 50.95
N SER A 59 -15.79 -23.46 50.41
CA SER A 59 -14.42 -23.52 50.95
C SER A 59 -13.61 -22.24 50.77
N LYS A 60 -14.08 -21.32 49.92
CA LYS A 60 -13.47 -20.01 49.61
C LYS A 60 -14.37 -18.84 50.00
N CYS A 61 -15.69 -19.02 49.89
CA CYS A 61 -16.68 -17.98 50.10
C CYS A 61 -17.84 -18.45 50.98
N THR A 62 -18.02 -17.83 52.14
CA THR A 62 -19.07 -18.13 53.11
C THR A 62 -20.03 -16.95 53.29
N ASP A 63 -21.16 -17.18 53.94
CA ASP A 63 -22.06 -16.12 54.40
C ASP A 63 -21.45 -15.29 55.55
N SER A 64 -22.17 -14.26 56.02
CA SER A 64 -21.71 -13.42 57.14
C SER A 64 -21.53 -14.19 58.46
N ALA A 65 -22.18 -15.35 58.62
CA ALA A 65 -22.00 -16.23 59.77
C ALA A 65 -20.75 -17.12 59.67
N GLY A 66 -20.16 -17.27 58.47
CA GLY A 66 -19.01 -18.12 58.21
C GLY A 66 -19.35 -19.62 58.08
N THR A 67 -20.64 -19.97 57.98
CA THR A 67 -21.11 -21.37 58.01
C THR A 67 -22.14 -21.70 56.93
N GLY A 68 -22.79 -20.69 56.34
CA GLY A 68 -23.72 -20.82 55.22
C GLY A 68 -23.08 -20.48 53.87
N VAL A 69 -23.92 -20.41 52.85
CA VAL A 69 -23.54 -20.02 51.48
C VAL A 69 -23.89 -18.56 51.21
N SER A 70 -22.98 -17.84 50.57
CA SER A 70 -23.22 -16.47 50.09
C SER A 70 -24.07 -16.44 48.80
N ASN A 71 -24.46 -15.26 48.33
CA ASN A 71 -25.30 -15.12 47.13
C ASN A 71 -25.07 -13.78 46.42
N GLN A 72 -24.86 -13.84 45.09
CA GLN A 72 -24.52 -12.74 44.16
C GLN A 72 -23.14 -12.09 44.42
N THR A 73 -22.80 -11.83 45.67
CA THR A 73 -21.46 -11.42 46.14
C THR A 73 -21.03 -12.33 47.28
N CYS A 74 -19.73 -12.37 47.56
CA CYS A 74 -19.24 -13.00 48.78
C CYS A 74 -19.38 -12.08 50.00
N ALA A 75 -19.82 -12.63 51.13
CA ALA A 75 -19.85 -11.94 52.41
C ALA A 75 -18.57 -12.17 53.24
N LYS A 76 -17.95 -13.37 53.17
CA LYS A 76 -16.71 -13.70 53.88
C LYS A 76 -15.78 -14.59 53.04
N SER A 77 -14.55 -14.14 52.85
CA SER A 77 -13.48 -14.91 52.22
C SER A 77 -12.86 -15.90 53.21
N ALA A 78 -12.46 -17.07 52.70
CA ALA A 78 -11.93 -18.17 53.49
C ALA A 78 -10.78 -18.88 52.77
N GLY A 79 -9.96 -19.60 53.54
CA GLY A 79 -8.81 -20.34 53.03
C GLY A 79 -7.80 -19.43 52.32
N LYS A 80 -7.19 -19.96 51.25
CA LYS A 80 -6.12 -19.33 50.46
C LYS A 80 -6.61 -18.21 49.51
N THR A 81 -7.64 -17.49 49.93
CA THR A 81 -8.22 -16.37 49.17
C THR A 81 -8.26 -15.09 50.00
N PHE A 82 -8.52 -13.95 49.35
CA PHE A 82 -8.80 -12.69 50.01
C PHE A 82 -10.01 -11.98 49.40
N MET A 83 -10.64 -11.12 50.21
CA MET A 83 -11.80 -10.34 49.80
C MET A 83 -11.39 -9.13 48.95
N TYR A 84 -12.05 -8.95 47.81
CA TYR A 84 -11.88 -7.79 46.92
C TYR A 84 -13.16 -7.59 46.07
N LYS A 85 -13.69 -6.38 45.94
CA LYS A 85 -14.91 -6.05 45.16
C LYS A 85 -16.05 -7.08 45.25
N GLY A 86 -16.35 -7.55 46.47
CA GLY A 86 -17.42 -8.52 46.72
C GLY A 86 -17.18 -9.94 46.19
N GLY A 87 -15.92 -10.31 45.91
CA GLY A 87 -15.51 -11.66 45.50
C GLY A 87 -14.27 -12.16 46.26
N CYS A 88 -14.00 -13.46 46.13
CA CYS A 88 -12.82 -14.11 46.72
C CYS A 88 -11.77 -14.39 45.65
N TYR A 89 -10.53 -13.97 45.88
CA TYR A 89 -9.45 -14.09 44.91
C TYR A 89 -8.31 -14.94 45.50
N ASP A 90 -7.88 -15.99 44.79
CA ASP A 90 -6.80 -16.86 45.22
C ASP A 90 -5.44 -16.14 45.17
N PHE A 91 -4.63 -16.30 46.21
CA PHE A 91 -3.30 -15.67 46.32
C PHE A 91 -2.34 -16.02 45.17
N GLU A 92 -2.48 -17.22 44.60
CA GLU A 92 -1.52 -17.77 43.63
C GLU A 92 -2.01 -17.70 42.17
N GLN A 93 -3.29 -17.38 41.93
CA GLN A 93 -3.90 -17.38 40.60
C GLN A 93 -4.20 -15.96 40.08
N VAL A 94 -4.26 -15.80 38.76
CA VAL A 94 -4.70 -14.54 38.13
C VAL A 94 -6.23 -14.43 38.31
N PRO A 95 -6.79 -13.26 38.66
CA PRO A 95 -6.10 -11.99 38.88
C PRO A 95 -5.66 -11.71 40.33
N GLY A 96 -5.94 -12.61 41.29
CA GLY A 96 -5.61 -12.42 42.71
C GLY A 96 -4.12 -12.12 42.96
N ASN A 97 -3.22 -12.86 42.29
CA ASN A 97 -1.77 -12.67 42.33
C ASN A 97 -1.25 -11.38 41.65
N LYS A 98 -2.15 -10.56 41.07
CA LYS A 98 -1.85 -9.20 40.59
C LYS A 98 -2.27 -8.13 41.60
N ILE A 99 -3.14 -8.45 42.53
CA ILE A 99 -3.63 -7.55 43.58
C ILE A 99 -2.84 -7.78 44.88
N CYS A 100 -2.57 -9.04 45.21
CA CYS A 100 -1.91 -9.48 46.45
C CYS A 100 -0.63 -10.27 46.16
N SER A 101 0.45 -10.04 46.94
CA SER A 101 1.70 -10.81 46.87
C SER A 101 1.88 -11.83 48.00
N ASP A 102 0.93 -11.93 48.94
CA ASP A 102 0.89 -13.00 49.93
C ASP A 102 0.87 -14.37 49.26
N GLN A 103 1.28 -15.41 49.99
CA GLN A 103 1.30 -16.78 49.50
C GLN A 103 0.34 -17.62 50.32
N ALA A 104 -0.03 -18.81 49.83
CA ALA A 104 -0.89 -19.74 50.55
C ALA A 104 -0.39 -20.17 51.95
N SER A 105 0.88 -19.89 52.27
CA SER A 105 1.53 -20.18 53.55
C SER A 105 1.59 -18.98 54.51
N SER A 106 1.06 -17.80 54.13
CA SER A 106 1.16 -16.56 54.93
C SER A 106 0.39 -16.60 56.26
N GLY A 107 -0.52 -17.56 56.47
CA GLY A 107 -1.20 -17.79 57.74
C GLY A 107 -2.40 -16.87 58.03
N THR A 108 -2.78 -16.01 57.08
CA THR A 108 -3.96 -15.13 57.16
C THR A 108 -5.03 -15.55 56.14
N ASP A 109 -5.72 -16.65 56.42
CA ASP A 109 -6.83 -17.12 55.60
C ASP A 109 -7.89 -16.01 55.44
N GLY A 110 -8.36 -15.79 54.20
CA GLY A 110 -9.38 -14.79 53.88
C GLY A 110 -8.90 -13.33 53.77
N VAL A 111 -7.63 -13.01 54.07
CA VAL A 111 -7.12 -11.62 54.11
C VAL A 111 -5.75 -11.49 53.44
N CYS A 112 -5.63 -10.53 52.51
CA CYS A 112 -4.32 -10.11 52.00
C CYS A 112 -3.64 -9.11 52.95
N THR A 113 -2.41 -9.40 53.35
CA THR A 113 -1.56 -8.51 54.15
C THR A 113 -0.67 -7.62 53.29
N THR A 114 -0.19 -8.11 52.14
CA THR A 114 0.71 -7.40 51.23
C THR A 114 0.06 -7.16 49.86
N CYS A 115 -0.53 -5.97 49.68
CA CYS A 115 -1.08 -5.53 48.40
C CYS A 115 0.03 -5.02 47.48
N ILE A 116 -0.08 -5.29 46.17
CA ILE A 116 0.99 -5.00 45.21
C ILE A 116 0.93 -3.53 44.77
N LYS A 117 1.72 -2.68 45.46
CA LYS A 117 1.82 -1.24 45.18
C LYS A 117 2.17 -0.92 43.72
N ASP A 118 3.06 -1.70 43.10
CA ASP A 118 3.50 -1.50 41.71
C ASP A 118 2.40 -1.79 40.67
N ASN A 119 1.39 -2.59 41.04
CA ASN A 119 0.18 -2.82 40.24
C ASN A 119 -0.95 -1.84 40.61
N GLY A 120 -0.67 -0.82 41.44
CA GLY A 120 -1.61 0.21 41.84
C GLY A 120 -2.57 -0.19 42.96
N PHE A 121 -2.17 -1.08 43.88
CA PHE A 121 -2.99 -1.47 45.02
C PHE A 121 -2.37 -1.07 46.37
N PHE A 122 -3.17 -0.48 47.25
CA PHE A 122 -2.81 -0.25 48.65
C PHE A 122 -3.59 -1.18 49.59
N ARG A 123 -3.00 -1.48 50.76
CA ARG A 123 -3.66 -2.25 51.80
C ARG A 123 -4.77 -1.43 52.45
N ASN A 124 -5.99 -1.94 52.44
CA ASN A 124 -7.09 -1.34 53.18
C ASN A 124 -6.75 -1.36 54.68
N PRO A 125 -6.72 -0.21 55.39
CA PRO A 125 -6.51 -0.19 56.83
C PRO A 125 -7.56 -1.03 57.58
N SER A 126 -8.78 -1.15 57.03
CA SER A 126 -9.90 -1.93 57.56
C SER A 126 -9.91 -3.41 57.18
N ALA A 127 -8.88 -3.92 56.47
CA ALA A 127 -8.84 -5.28 55.92
C ALA A 127 -9.18 -6.38 56.95
N ALA A 128 -10.16 -7.22 56.61
CA ALA A 128 -10.66 -8.35 57.41
C ALA A 128 -11.28 -9.39 56.46
N VAL A 129 -11.69 -10.56 56.97
CA VAL A 129 -12.28 -11.64 56.13
C VAL A 129 -13.60 -11.24 55.44
N ASP A 130 -14.31 -10.26 56.00
CA ASP A 130 -15.56 -9.67 55.50
C ASP A 130 -15.40 -8.27 54.88
N LYS A 131 -14.15 -7.83 54.64
CA LYS A 131 -13.82 -6.48 54.17
C LYS A 131 -12.74 -6.51 53.09
N GLU A 132 -12.72 -5.56 52.17
CA GLU A 132 -11.74 -5.60 51.08
C GLU A 132 -10.31 -5.55 51.63
N SER A 133 -9.42 -6.43 51.19
CA SER A 133 -8.05 -6.45 51.71
C SER A 133 -7.16 -5.40 51.03
N CYS A 134 -7.38 -5.19 49.75
CA CYS A 134 -6.65 -4.25 48.90
C CYS A 134 -7.64 -3.33 48.19
N ILE A 135 -7.27 -2.08 47.96
CA ILE A 135 -8.06 -1.10 47.22
C ILE A 135 -7.16 -0.52 46.12
N ALA A 136 -7.71 -0.28 44.93
CA ALA A 136 -6.95 0.31 43.83
C ALA A 136 -6.66 1.80 44.12
N CYS A 137 -5.46 2.26 43.81
CA CYS A 137 -5.03 3.64 44.07
C CYS A 137 -5.88 4.68 43.33
N SER A 138 -6.48 4.32 42.20
CA SER A 138 -7.37 5.17 41.40
C SER A 138 -8.85 5.09 41.78
N ASP A 139 -9.24 4.17 42.68
CA ASP A 139 -10.64 3.91 43.04
C ASP A 139 -11.17 4.92 44.06
N THR A 140 -11.79 5.99 43.57
CA THR A 140 -12.38 7.06 44.39
C THR A 140 -13.66 6.67 45.12
N ALA A 141 -14.30 5.55 44.77
CA ALA A 141 -15.41 4.99 45.54
C ALA A 141 -14.89 4.15 46.73
N GLY A 142 -13.78 3.45 46.51
CA GLY A 142 -13.04 2.72 47.53
C GLY A 142 -13.82 1.59 48.19
N ALA A 143 -13.44 1.27 49.43
CA ALA A 143 -14.11 0.30 50.28
C ALA A 143 -13.87 0.62 51.77
N ASP A 144 -14.82 0.26 52.64
CA ASP A 144 -14.71 0.43 54.09
C ASP A 144 -14.34 1.86 54.55
N TYR A 145 -14.84 2.87 53.82
CA TYR A 145 -14.53 4.30 53.99
C TYR A 145 -13.07 4.69 53.72
N ASN A 146 -12.28 3.80 53.11
CA ASN A 146 -10.93 4.07 52.62
C ASN A 146 -10.97 4.21 51.10
N LEU A 147 -10.44 5.31 50.57
CA LEU A 147 -10.61 5.73 49.17
C LEU A 147 -9.25 5.83 48.47
N GLY A 148 -9.21 5.47 47.19
CA GLY A 148 -8.16 5.90 46.27
C GLY A 148 -8.29 7.38 45.89
N ALA A 149 -7.30 7.89 45.15
CA ALA A 149 -7.26 9.24 44.61
C ALA A 149 -7.40 9.20 43.08
N ALA A 150 -8.21 10.09 42.50
CA ALA A 150 -8.44 10.12 41.05
C ALA A 150 -7.12 10.25 40.26
N ASN A 151 -6.97 9.46 39.20
CA ASN A 151 -5.79 9.41 38.33
C ASN A 151 -4.48 9.03 39.05
N CYS A 152 -4.57 8.39 40.23
CA CYS A 152 -3.42 7.93 40.98
C CYS A 152 -3.03 6.50 40.60
N LYS A 153 -1.78 6.34 40.13
CA LYS A 153 -1.20 5.09 39.67
C LYS A 153 -0.62 4.25 40.80
N THR A 154 0.11 4.89 41.71
CA THR A 154 0.65 4.26 42.93
C THR A 154 0.45 5.18 44.13
N CYS A 155 0.19 4.58 45.29
CA CYS A 155 -0.17 5.31 46.49
C CYS A 155 0.29 4.57 47.75
N ASP A 156 0.33 5.30 48.87
CA ASP A 156 0.48 4.76 50.21
C ASP A 156 -0.89 4.73 50.92
N PRO A 157 -1.16 3.69 51.74
CA PRO A 157 -2.42 3.58 52.47
C PRO A 157 -2.62 4.76 53.44
N PRO A 158 -3.86 5.12 53.76
CA PRO A 158 -4.12 6.09 54.82
C PRO A 158 -3.53 5.64 56.16
N GLY A 159 -3.07 6.60 56.98
CA GLY A 159 -2.46 6.31 58.30
C GLY A 159 -3.43 5.73 59.34
N SER A 160 -4.74 5.77 59.08
CA SER A 160 -5.80 5.23 59.93
C SER A 160 -6.97 4.78 59.07
N ALA A 161 -7.76 3.82 59.56
CA ALA A 161 -9.01 3.43 58.91
C ALA A 161 -10.03 4.57 58.92
N GLY A 162 -10.70 4.78 57.78
CA GLY A 162 -11.86 5.66 57.69
C GLY A 162 -13.10 5.10 58.38
N SER A 163 -14.07 5.98 58.61
CA SER A 163 -15.38 5.65 59.17
C SER A 163 -16.49 6.40 58.43
N ASP A 164 -17.74 6.06 58.78
CA ASP A 164 -18.89 6.84 58.31
C ASP A 164 -18.74 8.32 58.72
N GLY A 165 -19.10 9.22 57.81
CA GLY A 165 -18.88 10.66 57.92
C GLY A 165 -17.41 11.13 57.93
N ALA A 166 -16.42 10.24 57.97
CA ALA A 166 -14.99 10.58 57.99
C ALA A 166 -14.14 9.58 57.17
N PRO A 167 -14.36 9.50 55.84
CA PRO A 167 -13.55 8.65 54.97
C PRO A 167 -12.10 9.12 54.90
N GLN A 168 -11.20 8.21 54.56
CA GLN A 168 -9.76 8.46 54.49
C GLN A 168 -9.24 8.15 53.08
N THR A 169 -8.53 9.09 52.46
CA THR A 169 -7.99 8.93 51.11
C THR A 169 -6.51 8.56 51.13
N ALA A 170 -6.12 7.60 50.29
CA ALA A 170 -4.74 7.18 50.11
C ALA A 170 -3.86 8.33 49.65
N THR A 171 -2.59 8.35 50.06
CA THR A 171 -1.63 9.38 49.67
C THR A 171 -0.99 8.99 48.35
N CYS A 172 -1.24 9.75 47.28
CA CYS A 172 -0.69 9.41 45.98
C CYS A 172 0.83 9.61 45.91
N THR A 173 1.54 8.62 45.36
CA THR A 173 3.00 8.64 45.16
C THR A 173 3.42 8.73 43.70
N ALA A 174 2.60 8.26 42.77
CA ALA A 174 2.75 8.51 41.33
C ALA A 174 1.39 8.59 40.66
N CYS A 175 1.25 9.48 39.69
CA CYS A 175 0.03 9.67 38.91
C CYS A 175 0.09 8.89 37.59
N GLU A 176 -1.06 8.76 36.95
CA GLU A 176 -1.13 8.37 35.54
C GLU A 176 -0.58 9.48 34.63
N ASP A 177 -0.22 9.11 33.39
CA ASP A 177 0.23 10.08 32.38
C ASP A 177 -0.85 11.17 32.15
N GLY A 178 -0.40 12.40 31.91
CA GLY A 178 -1.23 13.61 31.88
C GLY A 178 -1.43 14.28 33.25
N TYR A 179 -0.91 13.71 34.34
CA TYR A 179 -1.04 14.24 35.70
C TYR A 179 0.28 14.24 36.47
N PHE A 180 0.41 15.15 37.45
CA PHE A 180 1.53 15.21 38.39
C PHE A 180 1.05 15.12 39.84
N VAL A 181 1.94 14.70 40.74
CA VAL A 181 1.66 14.61 42.18
C VAL A 181 1.71 16.02 42.78
N ASP A 182 0.54 16.55 43.14
CA ASP A 182 0.40 17.82 43.84
C ASP A 182 0.93 17.68 45.27
N SER A 183 2.18 18.11 45.46
CA SER A 183 2.87 18.08 46.74
C SER A 183 2.39 19.16 47.73
N SER A 184 1.49 20.06 47.32
CA SER A 184 0.82 21.01 48.22
C SER A 184 -0.46 20.43 48.84
N ALA A 185 -1.02 19.37 48.25
CA ALA A 185 -2.21 18.69 48.75
C ALA A 185 -1.88 17.72 49.91
N ASN A 186 -2.79 17.63 50.88
CA ASN A 186 -2.74 16.67 51.97
C ASN A 186 -4.11 15.99 52.15
N PRO A 187 -4.25 14.67 51.89
CA PRO A 187 -3.24 13.79 51.30
C PRO A 187 -2.85 14.22 49.88
N LYS A 188 -1.68 13.77 49.41
CA LYS A 188 -1.19 14.06 48.05
C LYS A 188 -2.15 13.47 47.02
N LYS A 189 -2.45 14.25 45.98
CA LYS A 189 -3.39 13.90 44.90
C LYS A 189 -2.75 14.16 43.54
N CYS A 190 -3.43 13.73 42.48
CA CYS A 190 -3.05 14.03 41.11
C CYS A 190 -3.74 15.28 40.59
N THR A 191 -2.96 16.21 40.04
CA THR A 191 -3.43 17.41 39.35
C THR A 191 -3.00 17.33 37.88
N ALA A 192 -3.87 17.76 36.97
CA ALA A 192 -3.60 17.64 35.53
C ALA A 192 -2.42 18.54 35.10
N CYS A 193 -1.64 18.05 34.13
CA CYS A 193 -0.69 18.87 33.39
C CYS A 193 -1.40 19.88 32.47
N THR A 194 -0.66 20.85 31.94
CA THR A 194 -1.13 21.70 30.84
C THR A 194 -1.57 20.85 29.64
N ALA A 195 -2.50 21.37 28.83
CA ALA A 195 -2.94 20.74 27.59
C ALA A 195 -1.76 20.29 26.70
N HIS A 196 -1.91 19.14 26.04
CA HIS A 196 -0.87 18.51 25.19
C HIS A 196 0.39 18.03 25.91
N CYS A 197 0.44 18.11 27.25
CA CYS A 197 1.51 17.55 28.05
C CYS A 197 1.18 16.13 28.54
N ASN A 198 2.07 15.17 28.27
CA ASN A 198 1.98 13.79 28.76
C ASN A 198 2.64 13.62 30.14
N LYS A 199 3.74 14.32 30.43
CA LYS A 199 4.40 14.30 31.75
C LYS A 199 4.87 15.70 32.14
N CYS A 200 4.56 16.11 33.36
CA CYS A 200 5.00 17.38 33.95
C CYS A 200 5.40 17.20 35.41
N SER A 201 6.20 18.13 35.94
CA SER A 201 6.57 18.18 37.37
C SER A 201 5.68 19.09 38.20
N ALA A 202 4.96 20.01 37.57
CA ALA A 202 4.08 20.99 38.20
C ALA A 202 3.04 21.49 37.18
N ALA A 203 2.09 22.31 37.64
CA ALA A 203 1.18 23.04 36.75
C ALA A 203 1.93 24.21 36.08
N GLY A 204 1.62 24.46 34.81
CA GLY A 204 2.23 25.53 34.01
C GLY A 204 2.77 24.98 32.69
N ASP A 205 2.68 25.80 31.65
CA ASP A 205 2.99 25.39 30.29
C ASP A 205 4.49 25.07 30.11
N ASP A 206 5.34 25.76 30.88
CA ASP A 206 6.80 25.56 30.90
C ASP A 206 7.24 24.34 31.72
N GLN A 207 6.33 23.61 32.37
CA GLN A 207 6.64 22.48 33.26
C GLN A 207 6.57 21.10 32.59
N CYS A 208 6.33 21.04 31.27
CA CYS A 208 6.19 19.78 30.56
C CYS A 208 7.55 19.16 30.18
N THR A 209 7.76 17.89 30.53
CA THR A 209 8.96 17.11 30.19
C THR A 209 8.73 16.12 29.06
N GLU A 210 7.48 15.75 28.78
CA GLU A 210 7.10 14.87 27.67
C GLU A 210 5.74 15.30 27.13
N CYS A 211 5.65 15.61 25.83
CA CYS A 211 4.41 16.01 25.18
C CYS A 211 3.66 14.81 24.60
N VAL A 212 2.35 14.97 24.34
CA VAL A 212 1.55 13.97 23.61
C VAL A 212 2.03 13.84 22.16
N GLU A 213 1.68 12.74 21.49
CA GLU A 213 2.06 12.51 20.09
C GLU A 213 1.57 13.66 19.18
N GLY A 214 2.44 14.08 18.25
CA GLY A 214 2.22 15.26 17.39
C GLY A 214 2.63 16.59 18.01
N TYR A 215 3.18 16.58 19.22
CA TYR A 215 3.77 17.73 19.90
C TYR A 215 5.19 17.40 20.38
N PHE A 216 6.01 18.42 20.63
CA PHE A 216 7.35 18.28 21.18
C PHE A 216 7.67 19.39 22.19
N VAL A 217 8.56 19.10 23.15
CA VAL A 217 8.95 20.06 24.20
C VAL A 217 9.81 21.18 23.63
N GLY A 218 9.29 22.39 23.58
CA GLY A 218 9.94 23.62 23.09
C GLY A 218 10.93 24.22 24.09
N ALA A 219 11.96 23.46 24.45
CA ALA A 219 13.07 23.87 25.31
C ALA A 219 14.36 23.10 24.94
N ALA A 220 15.46 23.29 25.67
CA ALA A 220 16.65 22.46 25.50
C ALA A 220 16.36 20.95 25.73
N SER A 221 17.29 20.06 25.35
CA SER A 221 17.04 18.61 25.27
C SER A 221 16.67 17.92 26.59
N SER A 222 16.98 18.51 27.75
CA SER A 222 16.64 18.00 29.09
C SER A 222 15.83 18.98 29.95
N SER A 223 15.41 20.11 29.38
CA SER A 223 14.64 21.13 30.11
C SER A 223 13.14 20.92 29.92
N PRO A 224 12.32 21.12 30.98
CA PRO A 224 10.89 21.33 30.83
C PRO A 224 10.59 22.52 29.90
N GLY A 225 9.45 22.50 29.21
CA GLY A 225 9.01 23.60 28.36
C GLY A 225 7.63 23.37 27.71
N ALA A 226 7.13 24.40 27.02
CA ALA A 226 5.84 24.35 26.35
C ALA A 226 5.78 23.28 25.24
N CYS A 227 4.63 22.62 25.10
CA CYS A 227 4.40 21.66 24.02
C CYS A 227 4.08 22.38 22.71
N VAL A 228 5.04 22.40 21.80
CA VAL A 228 4.92 22.98 20.45
C VAL A 228 4.34 21.92 19.52
N SER A 229 3.35 22.29 18.71
CA SER A 229 2.77 21.39 17.71
C SER A 229 3.78 21.09 16.59
N CYS A 230 3.86 19.84 16.16
CA CYS A 230 4.66 19.45 15.00
C CYS A 230 4.27 20.20 13.71
N GLY A 231 3.02 20.67 13.61
CA GLY A 231 2.53 21.45 12.47
C GLY A 231 2.77 22.97 12.57
N ASP A 232 3.22 23.49 13.71
CA ASP A 232 3.33 24.93 13.96
C ASP A 232 4.67 25.50 13.51
N ALA A 233 4.70 26.01 12.27
CA ALA A 233 5.87 26.67 11.70
C ALA A 233 6.06 28.14 12.17
N SER A 234 5.20 28.68 13.04
CA SER A 234 5.20 30.11 13.40
C SER A 234 6.14 30.51 14.54
N GLY A 235 6.64 29.54 15.31
CA GLY A 235 7.57 29.80 16.42
C GLY A 235 8.93 30.34 15.97
N GLU A 236 9.57 31.17 16.80
CA GLU A 236 10.91 31.71 16.53
C GLU A 236 12.02 30.75 16.98
N THR A 237 12.02 30.35 18.27
CA THR A 237 13.05 29.50 18.89
C THR A 237 12.84 28.01 18.65
N TRP A 238 11.58 27.55 18.73
CA TRP A 238 11.19 26.15 18.55
C TRP A 238 9.95 26.10 17.66
N LYS A 239 10.04 25.39 16.54
CA LYS A 239 8.97 25.33 15.54
C LYS A 239 8.88 23.98 14.85
N GLY A 240 7.66 23.62 14.47
CA GLY A 240 7.34 22.49 13.64
C GLY A 240 7.59 22.76 12.15
N VAL A 241 6.91 21.97 11.31
CA VAL A 241 6.93 22.05 9.84
C VAL A 241 5.49 22.17 9.36
N ASP A 242 5.20 23.11 8.46
CA ASP A 242 3.85 23.29 7.92
C ASP A 242 3.27 21.98 7.39
N GLY A 243 2.03 21.68 7.78
CA GLY A 243 1.33 20.46 7.37
C GLY A 243 1.89 19.15 7.96
N CYS A 244 2.75 19.21 8.98
CA CYS A 244 3.26 18.03 9.67
C CYS A 244 2.32 17.55 10.79
N LEU A 245 2.20 16.23 10.94
CA LEU A 245 1.39 15.55 11.96
C LEU A 245 2.27 14.96 13.08
N LYS A 246 3.38 14.32 12.73
CA LYS A 246 4.35 13.74 13.68
C LYS A 246 5.75 14.18 13.32
N CYS A 247 6.57 14.51 14.32
CA CYS A 247 7.90 15.05 14.14
C CYS A 247 8.86 14.58 15.24
N THR A 248 10.15 14.72 14.98
CA THR A 248 11.22 14.58 15.96
C THR A 248 11.80 15.96 16.22
N LYS A 249 11.87 16.34 17.50
CA LYS A 249 12.47 17.60 17.97
C LYS A 249 13.91 17.77 17.45
N SER A 250 14.26 19.00 17.07
CA SER A 250 15.65 19.38 16.77
C SER A 250 16.49 19.46 18.06
N ASN A 251 17.78 19.11 17.98
CA ASN A 251 18.72 19.32 19.09
C ASN A 251 19.29 20.75 19.15
N SER A 252 18.94 21.60 18.18
CA SER A 252 19.41 22.98 18.06
C SER A 252 18.24 23.95 18.01
N GLU A 253 18.34 25.05 18.76
CA GLU A 253 17.41 26.19 18.70
C GLU A 253 17.32 26.78 17.28
N SER A 254 16.18 27.40 16.99
CA SER A 254 15.79 28.02 15.70
C SER A 254 15.80 27.08 14.48
N THR A 255 16.16 25.81 14.67
CA THR A 255 16.09 24.75 13.66
C THR A 255 14.75 24.03 13.79
N PRO A 256 13.93 23.94 12.72
CA PRO A 256 12.64 23.25 12.77
C PRO A 256 12.76 21.78 13.21
N ALA A 257 11.70 21.26 13.82
CA ALA A 257 11.55 19.83 14.06
C ALA A 257 11.57 19.05 12.73
N THR A 258 12.12 17.84 12.74
CA THR A 258 12.15 16.96 11.56
C THR A 258 10.80 16.27 11.42
N CYS A 259 10.06 16.53 10.34
CA CYS A 259 8.80 15.84 10.12
C CYS A 259 8.98 14.35 9.78
N THR A 260 8.17 13.47 10.38
CA THR A 260 8.18 12.01 10.17
C THR A 260 6.84 11.47 9.66
N GLU A 261 5.79 12.28 9.71
CA GLU A 261 4.46 11.98 9.17
C GLU A 261 3.73 13.29 8.88
N CYS A 262 3.15 13.42 7.68
CA CYS A 262 2.38 14.59 7.30
C CYS A 262 0.91 14.45 7.68
N GLN A 263 0.21 15.60 7.76
CA GLN A 263 -1.24 15.65 7.90
C GLN A 263 -1.94 15.06 6.67
N ALA A 264 -3.25 14.82 6.79
CA ALA A 264 -4.08 14.33 5.69
C ALA A 264 -3.88 15.16 4.40
N GLU A 265 -3.91 14.47 3.26
CA GLU A 265 -3.69 15.02 1.90
C GLU A 265 -2.32 15.66 1.63
N ARG A 266 -1.34 15.46 2.52
CA ARG A 266 0.04 15.88 2.32
C ARG A 266 1.00 14.69 2.25
N TYR A 267 2.05 14.86 1.46
CA TYR A 267 3.06 13.87 1.14
C TYR A 267 4.39 14.30 1.74
N LEU A 268 5.05 13.38 2.44
CA LEU A 268 6.39 13.63 2.98
C LEU A 268 7.40 13.67 1.83
N LYS A 269 8.02 14.83 1.61
CA LYS A 269 9.14 15.00 0.67
C LYS A 269 10.44 15.05 1.46
N GLU A 270 11.24 14.00 1.30
CA GLU A 270 12.56 13.88 1.91
C GLU A 270 13.57 14.79 1.18
N GLY A 271 14.52 15.37 1.94
CA GLY A 271 15.51 16.32 1.45
C GLY A 271 15.93 17.32 2.53
N PRO A 272 16.88 18.23 2.25
CA PRO A 272 17.21 19.35 3.13
C PRO A 272 16.49 20.65 2.69
N PRO A 273 15.42 21.11 3.36
CA PRO A 273 14.73 20.53 4.52
C PRO A 273 13.61 19.54 4.13
N ILE A 274 13.25 18.66 5.07
CA ILE A 274 12.10 17.76 4.94
C ILE A 274 10.81 18.59 5.02
N SER A 275 9.84 18.30 4.16
CA SER A 275 8.61 19.09 4.03
C SER A 275 7.38 18.25 3.73
N CYS A 276 6.20 18.79 4.06
CA CYS A 276 4.90 18.20 3.76
C CYS A 276 4.20 18.97 2.64
N VAL A 277 4.19 18.40 1.44
CA VAL A 277 3.70 19.05 0.22
C VAL A 277 2.45 18.39 -0.34
N THR A 278 1.76 19.02 -1.28
CA THR A 278 0.60 18.39 -1.96
C THR A 278 1.06 17.42 -3.05
N ALA A 279 0.16 16.53 -3.49
CA ALA A 279 0.45 15.58 -4.58
C ALA A 279 1.03 16.27 -5.84
N ALA A 280 0.50 17.43 -6.20
CA ALA A 280 0.94 18.21 -7.35
C ALA A 280 2.38 18.77 -7.23
N THR A 281 2.92 18.85 -6.01
CA THR A 281 4.29 19.30 -5.71
C THR A 281 5.29 18.13 -5.61
N CYS A 282 4.80 16.89 -5.62
CA CYS A 282 5.61 15.72 -5.97
C CYS A 282 5.84 15.70 -7.48
N ASN A 283 6.70 16.62 -7.95
CA ASN A 283 7.16 16.79 -9.33
C ASN A 283 8.67 17.09 -9.33
N THR A 284 9.24 17.30 -10.52
CA THR A 284 10.67 17.63 -10.73
C THR A 284 11.57 16.55 -10.14
N GLY A 285 11.58 15.38 -10.78
CA GLY A 285 12.26 14.17 -10.33
C GLY A 285 11.59 13.40 -9.20
N TYR A 286 10.35 13.74 -8.84
CA TYR A 286 9.53 13.03 -7.84
C TYR A 286 8.11 12.77 -8.35
N PHE A 287 7.43 11.77 -7.77
CA PHE A 287 6.00 11.49 -7.96
C PHE A 287 5.29 11.17 -6.62
N PRO A 288 3.95 11.34 -6.51
CA PRO A 288 3.22 11.05 -5.29
C PRO A 288 2.88 9.55 -5.14
N ASN A 289 3.24 8.96 -4.00
CA ASN A 289 2.88 7.59 -3.62
C ASN A 289 2.12 7.61 -2.28
N ASP A 290 0.99 6.90 -2.22
CA ASP A 290 0.08 6.94 -1.07
C ASP A 290 0.40 5.97 0.08
N ASN A 291 1.25 4.96 -0.16
CA ASN A 291 1.43 3.81 0.74
C ASN A 291 2.91 3.40 0.91
N ALA A 292 3.85 4.28 0.61
CA ALA A 292 5.28 4.01 0.69
C ALA A 292 5.74 3.81 2.14
N GLY A 293 5.87 2.55 2.56
CA GLY A 293 6.08 2.19 3.96
C GLY A 293 4.86 2.52 4.85
N GLY A 294 3.64 2.45 4.30
CA GLY A 294 2.41 2.77 5.03
C GLY A 294 2.09 4.26 5.13
N LYS A 295 2.75 5.13 4.34
CA LYS A 295 2.60 6.59 4.41
C LYS A 295 2.55 7.25 3.03
N LYS A 296 1.88 8.42 2.94
CA LYS A 296 1.93 9.32 1.79
C LYS A 296 3.32 9.97 1.66
N LYS A 297 4.05 9.71 0.58
CA LYS A 297 5.40 10.24 0.29
C LYS A 297 5.55 10.77 -1.14
N CYS A 298 6.37 11.81 -1.33
CA CYS A 298 6.94 12.09 -2.64
C CYS A 298 8.17 11.18 -2.83
N LEU A 299 8.16 10.32 -3.84
CA LEU A 299 9.25 9.39 -4.10
C LEU A 299 10.05 9.78 -5.35
N PRO A 300 11.37 9.52 -5.40
CA PRO A 300 12.17 9.78 -6.59
C PRO A 300 11.64 9.00 -7.81
N CYS A 301 11.67 9.62 -8.99
CA CYS A 301 11.24 8.96 -10.24
C CYS A 301 11.98 7.65 -10.54
N SER A 302 13.19 7.46 -9.98
CA SER A 302 14.03 6.26 -10.11
C SER A 302 13.78 5.17 -9.06
N ASP A 303 12.79 5.31 -8.17
CA ASP A 303 12.51 4.34 -7.11
C ASP A 303 11.66 3.14 -7.59
N ASN A 304 12.33 2.19 -8.25
CA ASN A 304 11.71 0.97 -8.78
C ASN A 304 10.94 0.13 -7.75
N ASN A 305 11.31 0.21 -6.46
CA ASN A 305 10.68 -0.62 -5.42
C ASN A 305 9.28 -0.11 -5.06
N ASN A 306 8.99 1.16 -5.37
CA ASN A 306 7.77 1.85 -4.98
C ASN A 306 7.03 2.48 -6.18
N GLY A 307 7.21 1.92 -7.38
CA GLY A 307 6.48 2.30 -8.60
C GLY A 307 7.18 3.31 -9.52
N GLY A 308 8.43 3.69 -9.21
CA GLY A 308 9.30 4.45 -10.11
C GLY A 308 9.86 3.60 -11.26
N ILE A 309 10.62 4.24 -12.15
CA ILE A 309 11.19 3.64 -13.37
C ILE A 309 12.71 3.73 -13.33
N ALA A 310 13.40 2.63 -13.65
CA ALA A 310 14.86 2.53 -13.57
C ALA A 310 15.53 3.65 -14.38
N ASP A 311 16.52 4.31 -13.77
CA ASP A 311 17.24 5.46 -14.35
C ASP A 311 16.37 6.67 -14.73
N CYS A 312 15.08 6.70 -14.41
CA CYS A 312 14.23 7.83 -14.75
C CYS A 312 14.62 9.10 -13.98
N GLN A 313 14.80 10.21 -14.71
CA GLN A 313 15.15 11.52 -14.17
C GLN A 313 13.90 12.37 -13.93
N GLU A 314 13.00 12.43 -14.91
CA GLU A 314 11.75 13.19 -14.84
C GLU A 314 10.57 12.30 -15.18
N CYS A 315 9.53 12.36 -14.35
CA CYS A 315 8.36 11.53 -14.48
C CYS A 315 7.07 12.27 -14.17
N SER A 316 5.96 11.71 -14.64
CA SER A 316 4.60 12.16 -14.33
C SER A 316 3.75 10.95 -13.93
N LYS A 317 2.85 11.14 -12.96
CA LYS A 317 1.89 10.11 -12.54
C LYS A 317 0.51 10.46 -13.10
N SER A 318 -0.09 9.54 -13.85
CA SER A 318 -1.47 9.60 -14.28
C SER A 318 -2.21 8.39 -13.72
N GLU A 319 -3.23 8.65 -12.89
CA GLU A 319 -3.90 7.63 -12.07
C GLU A 319 -2.89 6.80 -11.24
N GLU A 320 -2.69 5.53 -11.59
CA GLU A 320 -1.73 4.63 -10.94
C GLU A 320 -0.43 4.44 -11.73
N THR A 321 -0.34 4.99 -12.94
CA THR A 321 0.80 4.81 -13.85
C THR A 321 1.80 5.95 -13.74
N VAL A 322 3.07 5.61 -13.47
CA VAL A 322 4.20 6.54 -13.62
C VAL A 322 4.76 6.41 -15.04
N THR A 323 5.00 7.54 -15.69
CA THR A 323 5.62 7.61 -17.02
C THR A 323 6.83 8.54 -16.98
N CYS A 324 7.91 8.14 -17.64
CA CYS A 324 9.19 8.81 -17.69
C CYS A 324 9.30 9.68 -18.96
N SER A 325 9.70 10.94 -18.79
CA SER A 325 9.91 11.91 -19.88
C SER A 325 11.39 12.21 -20.12
N ALA A 326 12.26 12.03 -19.12
CA ALA A 326 13.72 12.14 -19.26
C ALA A 326 14.43 11.09 -18.42
N CYS A 327 15.56 10.58 -18.92
CA CYS A 327 16.33 9.50 -18.32
C CYS A 327 17.77 9.93 -18.02
N ASN A 328 18.33 9.38 -16.94
CA ASN A 328 19.74 9.54 -16.56
C ASN A 328 20.66 8.64 -17.40
N ASN A 329 21.96 8.74 -17.14
CA ASN A 329 22.98 7.78 -17.62
C ASN A 329 23.04 7.57 -19.14
N GLY A 330 22.68 8.60 -19.92
CA GLY A 330 22.67 8.55 -21.39
C GLY A 330 21.55 7.68 -21.99
N LYS A 331 20.58 7.25 -21.18
CA LYS A 331 19.41 6.49 -21.65
C LYS A 331 18.35 7.42 -22.26
N LYS A 332 17.40 6.84 -22.98
CA LYS A 332 16.20 7.51 -23.53
C LYS A 332 14.94 6.77 -23.08
N PRO A 333 13.81 7.46 -22.87
CA PRO A 333 12.56 6.80 -22.56
C PRO A 333 12.05 6.01 -23.78
N ASN A 334 11.47 4.84 -23.56
CA ASN A 334 10.73 4.12 -24.59
C ASN A 334 9.46 4.91 -25.02
N THR A 335 8.79 4.51 -26.11
CA THR A 335 7.64 5.27 -26.66
C THR A 335 6.42 5.30 -25.75
N THR A 336 6.33 4.41 -24.77
CA THR A 336 5.27 4.40 -23.74
C THR A 336 5.66 5.14 -22.46
N GLY A 337 6.91 5.61 -22.34
CA GLY A 337 7.46 6.20 -21.13
C GLY A 337 7.60 5.23 -19.95
N THR A 338 7.46 3.91 -20.13
CA THR A 338 7.49 2.93 -19.04
C THR A 338 8.90 2.39 -18.73
N ALA A 339 9.92 2.71 -19.54
CA ALA A 339 11.30 2.26 -19.33
C ALA A 339 12.32 3.27 -19.89
N CYS A 340 13.49 3.35 -19.25
CA CYS A 340 14.68 4.01 -19.79
C CYS A 340 15.62 2.99 -20.44
N VAL A 341 15.88 3.17 -21.72
CA VAL A 341 16.64 2.24 -22.58
C VAL A 341 17.95 2.89 -23.01
N ALA A 342 19.04 2.11 -23.07
CA ALA A 342 20.34 2.62 -23.55
C ALA A 342 20.24 3.04 -25.02
N CYS A 343 20.61 4.30 -25.33
CA CYS A 343 20.49 4.79 -26.70
C CYS A 343 21.45 5.96 -26.97
N SER A 344 22.51 5.69 -27.72
CA SER A 344 23.54 6.67 -28.11
C SER A 344 23.25 7.36 -29.46
N ILE A 345 22.12 7.06 -30.10
CA ILE A 345 21.73 7.62 -31.40
C ILE A 345 21.50 9.13 -31.28
N GLU A 346 22.32 9.91 -32.00
CA GLU A 346 22.21 11.36 -32.05
C GLU A 346 20.85 11.78 -32.62
N ASN A 347 20.22 12.80 -32.01
CA ASN A 347 18.87 13.27 -32.36
C ASN A 347 17.76 12.21 -32.23
N CYS A 348 17.96 11.12 -31.47
CA CYS A 348 16.85 10.25 -31.10
C CYS A 348 16.16 10.71 -29.79
N ALA A 349 14.83 10.75 -29.81
CA ALA A 349 13.98 11.06 -28.67
C ALA A 349 13.68 9.82 -27.81
N ASN A 350 13.28 8.73 -28.48
CA ASN A 350 12.78 7.52 -27.84
C ASN A 350 13.38 6.26 -28.46
N CYS A 351 13.75 5.29 -27.62
CA CYS A 351 14.28 4.01 -28.06
C CYS A 351 13.58 2.88 -27.29
N ASN A 352 13.03 1.90 -28.00
CA ASN A 352 12.31 0.78 -27.38
C ASN A 352 13.24 -0.40 -27.07
N GLU A 353 14.30 -0.55 -27.86
CA GLU A 353 15.38 -1.52 -27.66
C GLU A 353 16.73 -0.77 -27.69
N GLU A 354 17.80 -1.44 -27.23
CA GLU A 354 19.12 -0.81 -27.12
C GLU A 354 19.63 -0.34 -28.50
N ASN A 355 19.84 0.97 -28.63
CA ASN A 355 20.19 1.63 -29.89
C ASN A 355 19.25 1.30 -31.06
N VAL A 356 17.94 1.17 -30.78
CA VAL A 356 16.87 1.11 -31.80
C VAL A 356 15.95 2.31 -31.60
N CYS A 357 16.09 3.32 -32.45
CA CYS A 357 15.33 4.57 -32.37
C CYS A 357 13.90 4.41 -32.93
N GLU A 358 12.92 5.01 -32.26
CA GLU A 358 11.52 4.99 -32.68
C GLU A 358 10.99 6.38 -33.06
N VAL A 359 11.53 7.42 -32.42
CA VAL A 359 11.12 8.81 -32.66
C VAL A 359 12.37 9.68 -32.71
N CYS A 360 12.52 10.45 -33.78
CA CYS A 360 13.61 11.41 -33.92
C CYS A 360 13.20 12.80 -33.41
N THR A 361 14.17 13.57 -32.91
CA THR A 361 14.04 15.01 -32.61
C THR A 361 14.47 15.86 -33.81
N ASN A 362 14.42 17.19 -33.67
CA ASN A 362 15.04 18.16 -34.59
C ASN A 362 14.62 18.00 -36.06
N SER A 363 13.38 17.56 -36.30
CA SER A 363 12.81 17.29 -37.63
C SER A 363 13.64 16.33 -38.50
N LYS A 364 14.45 15.46 -37.87
CA LYS A 364 15.19 14.39 -38.54
C LYS A 364 14.24 13.26 -38.96
N LYS A 365 14.67 12.48 -39.94
CA LYS A 365 13.94 11.33 -40.49
C LYS A 365 14.55 10.02 -39.99
N LEU A 366 13.73 9.14 -39.43
CA LEU A 366 14.18 7.84 -38.93
C LEU A 366 14.63 6.94 -40.09
N SER A 367 15.81 6.32 -39.97
CA SER A 367 16.33 5.39 -40.97
C SER A 367 15.45 4.13 -41.08
N PRO A 368 15.45 3.42 -42.23
CA PRO A 368 14.71 2.16 -42.37
C PRO A 368 15.16 1.07 -41.39
N LEU A 369 16.40 1.16 -40.91
CA LEU A 369 17.01 0.24 -39.95
C LEU A 369 16.84 0.68 -38.48
N LYS A 370 16.24 1.86 -38.24
CA LYS A 370 16.07 2.48 -36.91
C LYS A 370 17.36 2.82 -36.15
N ASP A 371 18.51 2.73 -36.82
CA ASP A 371 19.85 2.97 -36.27
C ASP A 371 20.30 4.44 -36.33
N ALA A 372 19.60 5.30 -37.05
CA ALA A 372 19.99 6.71 -37.26
C ALA A 372 18.82 7.66 -37.48
N CYS A 373 19.00 8.91 -37.06
CA CYS A 373 18.10 10.03 -37.35
C CYS A 373 18.73 10.97 -38.40
N LEU A 374 18.32 10.79 -39.65
CA LEU A 374 18.93 11.37 -40.85
C LEU A 374 18.41 12.77 -41.16
N THR A 375 19.23 13.59 -41.82
CA THR A 375 18.76 14.91 -42.31
C THR A 375 17.78 14.77 -43.46
N ASP A 376 18.01 13.81 -44.37
CA ASP A 376 17.17 13.50 -45.54
C ASP A 376 17.13 11.99 -45.78
N CYS A 377 16.10 11.50 -46.47
CA CYS A 377 15.96 10.08 -46.75
C CYS A 377 16.89 9.63 -47.88
N PRO A 378 17.59 8.48 -47.73
CA PRO A 378 18.51 7.97 -48.74
C PRO A 378 17.78 7.50 -50.01
N ALA A 379 18.51 7.45 -51.12
CA ALA A 379 18.01 6.88 -52.38
C ALA A 379 17.44 5.46 -52.18
N GLY A 380 16.37 5.12 -52.90
CA GLY A 380 15.60 3.90 -52.67
C GLY A 380 14.62 3.97 -51.49
N THR A 381 14.45 5.13 -50.86
CA THR A 381 13.45 5.36 -49.79
C THR A 381 12.69 6.67 -50.01
N TYR A 382 11.53 6.81 -49.37
CA TYR A 382 10.71 8.03 -49.39
C TYR A 382 10.24 8.40 -47.98
N GLU A 383 9.93 9.68 -47.76
CA GLU A 383 9.48 10.17 -46.45
C GLU A 383 8.00 9.80 -46.20
N THR A 384 7.73 9.22 -45.03
CA THR A 384 6.37 8.96 -44.53
C THR A 384 6.15 9.60 -43.16
N GLY A 385 4.87 9.78 -42.81
CA GLY A 385 4.45 10.42 -41.56
C GLY A 385 4.38 11.95 -41.64
N SER A 386 3.50 12.52 -40.83
CA SER A 386 3.33 13.98 -40.70
C SER A 386 4.13 14.55 -39.52
N THR A 387 4.14 13.85 -38.39
CA THR A 387 4.77 14.30 -37.12
C THR A 387 6.07 13.57 -36.79
N ASN A 388 6.10 12.23 -36.91
CA ASN A 388 7.33 11.44 -36.85
C ASN A 388 7.70 11.05 -38.29
N LYS A 389 8.81 11.60 -38.81
CA LYS A 389 9.23 11.37 -40.19
C LYS A 389 10.04 10.08 -40.28
N VAL A 390 9.62 9.16 -41.15
CA VAL A 390 10.29 7.85 -41.33
C VAL A 390 10.65 7.67 -42.79
N CYS A 391 11.87 7.20 -43.07
CA CYS A 391 12.28 6.81 -44.41
C CYS A 391 11.80 5.39 -44.69
N THR A 392 10.77 5.26 -45.53
CA THR A 392 10.19 3.97 -45.93
C THR A 392 10.82 3.50 -47.25
N PRO A 393 11.22 2.22 -47.37
CA PRO A 393 11.74 1.69 -48.63
C PRO A 393 10.75 1.82 -49.79
N CYS A 394 11.26 2.15 -50.97
CA CYS A 394 10.52 2.04 -52.22
C CYS A 394 10.18 0.56 -52.53
N HIS A 395 9.31 0.33 -53.52
CA HIS A 395 9.11 -1.02 -54.06
C HIS A 395 10.46 -1.62 -54.52
N VAL A 396 10.66 -2.93 -54.35
CA VAL A 396 11.93 -3.62 -54.63
C VAL A 396 12.42 -3.51 -56.09
N SER A 397 11.56 -3.06 -57.01
CA SER A 397 11.89 -2.82 -58.42
C SER A 397 12.30 -1.37 -58.74
N CYS A 398 12.11 -0.43 -57.81
CA CYS A 398 12.41 0.99 -58.00
C CYS A 398 13.80 1.32 -57.42
N ALA A 399 14.63 2.09 -58.13
CA ALA A 399 15.81 2.72 -57.54
C ALA A 399 15.47 4.01 -56.78
N GLU A 400 14.43 4.70 -57.24
CA GLU A 400 13.81 5.84 -56.57
C GLU A 400 12.30 5.77 -56.82
N CYS A 401 11.50 6.31 -55.91
CA CYS A 401 10.05 6.34 -56.00
C CYS A 401 9.49 7.66 -55.46
N ASN A 402 8.30 8.02 -55.91
CA ASN A 402 7.59 9.21 -55.42
C ASN A 402 6.54 8.81 -54.37
N ASN A 403 6.87 9.01 -53.10
CA ASN A 403 5.94 9.01 -51.97
C ASN A 403 5.05 7.75 -51.81
N SER A 404 5.47 6.59 -52.33
CA SER A 404 4.70 5.34 -52.29
C SER A 404 5.61 4.11 -52.45
N ALA A 405 5.24 3.01 -51.79
CA ALA A 405 5.90 1.71 -51.92
C ALA A 405 5.31 0.83 -53.04
N GLU A 406 4.39 1.36 -53.85
CA GLU A 406 3.79 0.65 -54.97
C GLU A 406 4.75 0.51 -56.15
N SER A 407 4.68 -0.62 -56.87
CA SER A 407 5.53 -0.88 -58.06
C SER A 407 5.34 0.12 -59.22
N THR A 408 4.25 0.90 -59.21
CA THR A 408 3.89 1.93 -60.19
C THR A 408 4.41 3.34 -59.85
N SER A 409 5.05 3.49 -58.69
CA SER A 409 5.51 4.79 -58.16
C SER A 409 6.95 5.16 -58.53
N CYS A 410 7.66 4.29 -59.26
CA CYS A 410 9.09 4.45 -59.51
C CYS A 410 9.37 5.73 -60.33
N THR A 411 10.45 6.44 -59.96
CA THR A 411 11.02 7.57 -60.70
C THR A 411 12.35 7.22 -61.37
N ALA A 412 13.08 6.22 -60.85
CA ALA A 412 14.31 5.68 -61.40
C ALA A 412 14.40 4.14 -61.23
N TYR A 413 15.33 3.49 -61.96
CA TYR A 413 15.55 2.04 -61.97
C TYR A 413 17.03 1.68 -61.75
N TYR A 414 17.31 0.48 -61.24
CA TYR A 414 18.66 0.08 -60.81
C TYR A 414 19.58 -0.46 -61.93
N TYR A 415 19.01 -0.92 -63.05
CA TYR A 415 19.75 -1.69 -64.06
C TYR A 415 19.55 -1.11 -65.46
N SER A 416 20.65 -1.00 -66.23
CA SER A 416 20.65 -0.56 -67.63
C SER A 416 19.82 -1.43 -68.59
N GLU A 417 19.29 -2.56 -68.12
CA GLU A 417 18.43 -3.49 -68.86
C GLU A 417 16.94 -3.36 -68.47
N HIS A 418 16.54 -2.27 -67.80
CA HIS A 418 15.16 -1.99 -67.44
C HIS A 418 14.75 -0.60 -67.94
N VAL A 419 13.49 -0.46 -68.33
CA VAL A 419 12.89 0.81 -68.75
C VAL A 419 11.73 1.19 -67.83
N LEU A 420 11.61 2.48 -67.56
CA LEU A 420 10.54 3.01 -66.71
C LEU A 420 9.30 3.28 -67.57
N SER A 421 8.33 2.37 -67.49
CA SER A 421 7.06 2.48 -68.21
C SER A 421 6.14 3.50 -67.52
N LYS A 422 6.07 4.71 -68.09
CA LYS A 422 5.19 5.80 -67.63
C LYS A 422 3.97 5.91 -68.53
N GLY A 423 2.82 6.28 -67.97
CA GLY A 423 1.68 6.75 -68.76
C GLY A 423 1.94 8.15 -69.33
N ASP A 424 1.21 8.54 -70.37
CA ASP A 424 1.38 9.86 -71.02
C ASP A 424 1.25 11.00 -70.00
N GLY A 425 2.30 11.83 -69.92
CA GLY A 425 2.38 12.96 -68.98
C GLY A 425 2.70 12.58 -67.51
N SER A 426 2.84 11.30 -67.17
CA SER A 426 3.20 10.87 -65.81
C SER A 426 4.69 11.05 -65.53
N THR A 427 5.02 11.51 -64.32
CA THR A 427 6.41 11.54 -63.81
C THR A 427 6.84 10.21 -63.19
N ILE A 428 5.87 9.38 -62.77
CA ILE A 428 6.05 8.06 -62.15
C ILE A 428 5.68 6.92 -63.12
N GLY A 429 6.18 5.71 -62.87
CA GLY A 429 5.83 4.53 -63.66
C GLY A 429 6.29 3.21 -63.06
N THR A 430 6.09 2.12 -63.79
CA THR A 430 6.54 0.78 -63.42
C THR A 430 7.87 0.45 -64.08
N CYS A 431 8.84 -0.04 -63.31
CA CYS A 431 10.08 -0.59 -63.87
C CYS A 431 9.79 -1.96 -64.53
N ILE A 432 9.97 -2.04 -65.84
CA ILE A 432 9.85 -3.28 -66.61
C ILE A 432 11.18 -3.62 -67.29
N PRO A 433 11.52 -4.90 -67.51
CA PRO A 433 12.72 -5.26 -68.26
C PRO A 433 12.66 -4.70 -69.68
N GLU A 434 13.81 -4.25 -70.19
CA GLU A 434 13.93 -3.74 -71.56
C GLU A 434 13.75 -4.90 -72.56
N CYS A 435 12.73 -4.79 -73.41
CA CYS A 435 12.54 -5.70 -74.53
C CYS A 435 13.57 -5.42 -75.64
N THR A 436 14.84 -5.77 -75.41
CA THR A 436 15.91 -5.66 -76.40
C THR A 436 15.55 -6.51 -77.63
N GLY A 437 15.22 -5.83 -78.72
CA GLY A 437 14.45 -6.43 -79.82
C GLY A 437 15.18 -7.48 -80.63
N ARG A 438 14.74 -8.74 -80.55
CA ARG A 438 14.78 -9.71 -81.66
C ARG A 438 13.36 -10.04 -82.17
N CYS A 439 12.56 -9.01 -82.42
CA CYS A 439 11.28 -9.09 -83.12
C CYS A 439 11.33 -8.33 -84.45
N TYR A 440 12.23 -8.75 -85.35
CA TYR A 440 12.10 -8.46 -86.79
C TYR A 440 11.59 -9.71 -87.50
N ALA A 441 10.70 -9.50 -88.48
CA ALA A 441 10.03 -10.52 -89.32
C ALA A 441 8.80 -11.27 -88.75
N ALA A 442 7.76 -10.54 -88.31
CA ALA A 442 6.35 -10.96 -88.49
C ALA A 442 5.31 -9.83 -88.25
N GLY A 443 5.16 -8.89 -89.19
CA GLY A 443 3.93 -8.08 -89.38
C GLY A 443 3.51 -7.08 -88.26
N PRO A 444 2.65 -6.09 -88.58
CA PRO A 444 2.18 -5.09 -87.61
C PRO A 444 0.99 -5.62 -86.80
N LEU A 445 1.22 -6.50 -85.82
CA LEU A 445 0.17 -6.98 -84.89
C LEU A 445 0.72 -7.63 -83.59
N ALA A 446 1.85 -7.13 -83.06
CA ALA A 446 2.50 -7.72 -81.86
C ALA A 446 3.19 -6.72 -80.90
N CYS A 447 2.65 -5.50 -80.75
CA CYS A 447 3.00 -4.62 -79.63
C CYS A 447 1.72 -3.98 -79.10
N GLY A 448 1.24 -4.46 -77.94
CA GLY A 448 0.03 -3.95 -77.28
C GLY A 448 -1.18 -4.90 -77.31
N ALA A 449 -1.13 -5.99 -76.52
CA ALA A 449 -2.32 -6.74 -76.09
C ALA A 449 -2.04 -7.68 -74.90
N ALA A 450 -1.53 -7.14 -73.79
CA ALA A 450 -1.61 -7.81 -72.48
C ALA A 450 -2.77 -7.24 -71.66
N GLN A 451 -3.96 -7.15 -72.28
CA GLN A 451 -5.21 -6.87 -71.58
C GLN A 451 -6.10 -8.12 -71.58
N ASN A 452 -6.48 -8.54 -70.37
CA ASN A 452 -7.59 -9.42 -70.03
C ASN A 452 -7.89 -10.60 -70.97
N LEU A 453 -7.39 -11.77 -70.53
CA LEU A 453 -7.61 -13.09 -71.14
C LEU A 453 -9.03 -13.66 -70.88
N THR A 454 -10.05 -12.80 -70.87
CA THR A 454 -11.42 -13.13 -70.41
C THR A 454 -12.55 -12.86 -71.41
N SER A 455 -12.29 -12.34 -72.62
CA SER A 455 -13.38 -12.01 -73.59
C SER A 455 -13.39 -12.82 -74.90
N LYS A 456 -12.50 -13.81 -75.10
CA LYS A 456 -12.46 -14.65 -76.33
C LYS A 456 -12.68 -16.15 -76.16
N LEU A 457 -13.20 -16.59 -75.01
CA LEU A 457 -13.82 -17.92 -74.89
C LEU A 457 -15.25 -17.96 -75.48
N ALA A 458 -15.80 -16.81 -75.89
CA ALA A 458 -17.19 -16.63 -76.31
C ALA A 458 -17.46 -16.81 -77.83
N GLN A 459 -16.47 -17.21 -78.63
CA GLN A 459 -16.63 -17.40 -80.10
C GLN A 459 -16.22 -18.79 -80.61
N PHE A 460 -15.94 -19.75 -79.72
CA PHE A 460 -15.62 -21.15 -80.11
C PHE A 460 -16.63 -22.21 -79.61
N LEU A 461 -17.73 -21.79 -78.98
CA LEU A 461 -18.85 -22.65 -78.54
C LEU A 461 -20.20 -22.23 -79.15
N ALA A 462 -20.18 -21.76 -80.40
CA ALA A 462 -21.38 -21.36 -81.13
C ALA A 462 -21.34 -21.74 -82.63
N MET A 463 -21.04 -23.01 -82.91
CA MET A 463 -21.46 -23.68 -84.15
C MET A 463 -22.11 -25.02 -83.76
N SER A 464 -23.36 -25.24 -84.21
CA SER A 464 -24.37 -26.17 -83.64
C SER A 464 -24.69 -25.90 -82.15
N GLY A 465 -25.92 -25.70 -81.68
CA GLY A 465 -27.25 -26.03 -82.20
C GLY A 465 -27.75 -27.31 -81.51
N GLY A 466 -28.77 -27.31 -80.64
CA GLY A 466 -29.61 -26.20 -80.15
C GLY A 466 -30.50 -26.64 -78.96
N GLU A 467 -31.49 -25.80 -78.62
CA GLU A 467 -32.61 -26.02 -77.66
C GLU A 467 -32.31 -26.21 -76.14
N GLY A 468 -32.91 -25.35 -75.29
CA GLY A 468 -33.30 -25.73 -73.92
C GLY A 468 -32.75 -24.98 -72.69
N GLY A 469 -33.32 -23.81 -72.34
CA GLY A 469 -33.77 -23.48 -70.97
C GLY A 469 -32.80 -23.21 -69.78
N SER A 470 -32.73 -21.94 -69.37
CA SER A 470 -32.62 -21.39 -67.98
C SER A 470 -31.35 -21.47 -67.10
N ARG A 471 -31.09 -20.33 -66.43
CA ARG A 471 -30.11 -20.01 -65.35
C ARG A 471 -30.28 -20.91 -64.08
N SER A 472 -29.37 -21.00 -63.09
CA SER A 472 -28.18 -20.19 -62.69
C SER A 472 -27.11 -21.04 -61.92
N GLU A 473 -26.04 -20.59 -61.22
CA GLU A 473 -25.44 -19.28 -60.84
C GLU A 473 -23.89 -19.41 -60.69
N TYR A 474 -23.19 -18.64 -59.82
CA TYR A 474 -21.71 -18.66 -59.59
C TYR A 474 -21.32 -18.36 -58.12
N TRP A 475 -20.22 -18.93 -57.59
CA TRP A 475 -19.45 -18.42 -56.42
C TRP A 475 -17.92 -18.72 -56.50
N GLU A 476 -17.09 -17.72 -56.16
CA GLU A 476 -15.70 -17.70 -55.64
C GLU A 476 -14.44 -18.19 -56.39
N LEU A 477 -13.38 -17.36 -56.32
CA LEU A 477 -11.95 -17.73 -56.26
C LEU A 477 -11.03 -16.50 -55.96
N PHE A 478 -10.22 -16.55 -54.90
CA PHE A 478 -9.05 -15.68 -54.68
C PHE A 478 -7.89 -16.46 -53.98
N PHE A 479 -6.64 -16.07 -54.25
CA PHE A 479 -5.39 -16.79 -53.91
C PHE A 479 -4.72 -16.33 -52.59
N PRO A 480 -3.71 -17.11 -52.09
CA PRO A 480 -2.41 -16.47 -51.80
C PRO A 480 -1.17 -17.34 -52.12
N VAL A 481 -0.02 -16.71 -52.39
CA VAL A 481 1.34 -17.32 -52.39
C VAL A 481 2.39 -16.30 -51.93
N PHE A 482 3.35 -16.71 -51.10
CA PHE A 482 4.58 -15.96 -50.79
C PHE A 482 5.76 -16.92 -50.47
N ARG A 483 7.00 -16.41 -50.55
CA ARG A 483 8.32 -17.09 -50.50
C ARG A 483 8.71 -17.86 -51.79
N GLY A 484 9.96 -17.82 -52.25
CA GLY A 484 11.13 -17.06 -51.78
C GLY A 484 12.44 -17.71 -52.26
N MET A 485 13.36 -16.94 -52.84
CA MET A 485 14.65 -17.46 -53.35
C MET A 485 15.68 -17.65 -52.23
N MET A 486 16.31 -18.82 -52.17
CA MET A 486 17.75 -18.95 -51.85
C MET A 486 18.39 -20.02 -52.74
N SER A 487 19.62 -19.78 -53.15
CA SER A 487 20.36 -20.57 -54.14
C SER A 487 21.20 -21.68 -53.53
N GLY A 488 21.26 -22.85 -54.18
CA GLY A 488 22.26 -23.89 -53.91
C GLY A 488 22.16 -25.06 -54.88
N ARG A 489 23.18 -25.28 -55.72
CA ARG A 489 23.24 -26.46 -56.60
C ARG A 489 23.83 -27.65 -55.83
N CYS A 490 23.13 -28.77 -55.81
CA CYS A 490 23.72 -30.09 -55.63
C CYS A 490 23.08 -31.08 -56.61
N TRP A 491 23.87 -32.03 -57.12
CA TRP A 491 23.41 -33.14 -57.96
C TRP A 491 22.58 -34.15 -57.14
N GLY A 492 21.70 -34.90 -57.82
CA GLY A 492 21.32 -36.25 -57.37
C GLY A 492 19.83 -36.57 -57.28
N LEU A 493 19.34 -37.34 -58.26
CA LEU A 493 18.43 -38.48 -58.11
C LEU A 493 17.22 -38.41 -57.13
N ARG A 494 16.04 -38.22 -57.75
CA ARG A 494 14.87 -39.14 -57.77
C ARG A 494 14.23 -39.68 -56.47
N TRP A 495 12.87 -39.61 -56.51
CA TRP A 495 11.81 -40.28 -55.74
C TRP A 495 11.36 -39.55 -54.47
N CYS A 496 10.13 -39.04 -54.32
CA CYS A 496 8.74 -39.54 -54.51
C CYS A 496 8.11 -40.19 -53.27
N SER A 497 6.90 -39.67 -52.96
CA SER A 497 5.81 -40.21 -52.13
C SER A 497 5.74 -39.71 -50.68
N HIS A 498 4.58 -39.46 -50.07
CA HIS A 498 3.21 -39.07 -50.48
C HIS A 498 2.43 -39.03 -49.14
N CYS A 499 1.42 -38.15 -48.99
CA CYS A 499 0.36 -38.24 -47.96
C CYS A 499 0.74 -38.15 -46.45
N CYS A 500 -0.19 -37.87 -45.52
CA CYS A 500 -1.38 -36.99 -45.51
C CYS A 500 -1.93 -36.93 -44.05
N ARG A 501 -2.55 -35.81 -43.63
CA ARG A 501 -3.40 -35.62 -42.41
C ARG A 501 -2.70 -35.85 -41.05
N VAL A 502 -2.76 -34.94 -40.06
CA VAL A 502 -3.89 -34.22 -39.44
C VAL A 502 -4.91 -35.14 -38.73
N CYS A 503 -4.71 -35.30 -37.43
CA CYS A 503 -5.64 -35.61 -36.32
C CYS A 503 -4.79 -35.51 -35.03
N VAL A 504 -5.28 -35.22 -33.81
CA VAL A 504 -6.59 -35.43 -33.16
C VAL A 504 -6.94 -34.24 -32.25
N ALA A 505 -8.21 -34.16 -31.85
CA ALA A 505 -8.75 -33.27 -30.82
C ALA A 505 -8.14 -33.43 -29.41
N VAL A 506 -8.46 -32.46 -28.54
CA VAL A 506 -8.19 -32.43 -27.09
C VAL A 506 -9.54 -32.67 -26.36
N PRO A 507 -9.60 -33.47 -25.27
CA PRO A 507 -9.55 -32.87 -23.93
C PRO A 507 -8.70 -33.63 -22.88
N LEU A 508 -7.89 -32.85 -22.16
CA LEU A 508 -7.63 -32.94 -20.71
C LEU A 508 -7.52 -34.32 -20.02
N ARG A 509 -6.29 -34.69 -19.60
CA ARG A 509 -5.83 -34.51 -18.19
C ARG A 509 -4.33 -34.77 -18.01
N VAL A 510 -3.79 -34.23 -16.92
CA VAL A 510 -2.36 -34.15 -16.57
C VAL A 510 -1.85 -35.40 -15.85
N VAL A 511 -0.70 -35.93 -16.26
CA VAL A 511 0.29 -36.62 -15.38
C VAL A 511 1.71 -36.29 -15.87
N LEU A 512 2.67 -36.22 -14.93
CA LEU A 512 4.06 -35.79 -15.09
C LEU A 512 5.01 -36.84 -15.72
N CYS A 513 6.19 -36.34 -16.10
CA CYS A 513 7.37 -37.05 -16.60
C CYS A 513 7.78 -38.33 -15.82
N SER A 514 8.43 -39.28 -16.51
CA SER A 514 9.83 -39.63 -16.22
C SER A 514 10.48 -40.55 -17.28
N ALA A 515 11.80 -40.51 -17.29
CA ALA A 515 12.75 -41.00 -18.29
C ALA A 515 12.80 -42.52 -18.52
N GLY A 516 13.44 -42.91 -19.64
CA GLY A 516 14.39 -44.02 -19.63
C GLY A 516 14.39 -44.94 -20.85
N GLY A 517 15.51 -44.98 -21.59
CA GLY A 517 15.98 -46.22 -22.20
C GLY A 517 16.47 -46.17 -23.66
N TRP A 518 17.80 -46.11 -23.80
CA TRP A 518 18.63 -46.58 -24.93
C TRP A 518 18.50 -45.84 -26.27
#